data_AF-B8CXP0-F1
#
_entry.id   AF-B8CXP0-F1
#
_cell.length_a   1.000
_cell.length_b   1.000
_cell.length_c   1.000
_cell.angle_alpha   90.00
_cell.angle_beta   90.00
_cell.angle_gamma   90.00
#
_symmetry.space_group_name_H-M   'P 1'
#
loop_
_entity.id
_entity.type
_entity.pdbx_description
1 polymer ?
#
loop_
_entity_poly.entity_id
_entity_poly.type
_entity_poly.pdbx_seq_one_letter_code
_entity_poly.pdbx_strand_id
1 'polypeptide(L)'
;MRLFRVSLLVVLALLLSVSVLAEKGPYPDKVYYNVRMQKEIGIKDVIEGKTDLFLEGVETPLINSLSPEELDKLEIYSVPALSFSIPFNPYPNKAPYTLEKDGETFFNPFAIKKIRFAMNFLINRQYIIDEILDGGGAPMFDMATPGQPGTYKYNLVSIKKGFTPEGDEAKALDMINEAMNKAASLPENEGRLKKEGK
;
A
#
# COMPACT_ATOMS: atom_id res chain seq x y z
N MET A 1 -59.97 30.19 31.40
CA MET A 1 -58.59 30.75 31.42
C MET A 1 -57.54 29.83 32.07
N ARG A 2 -57.81 29.19 33.22
CA ARG A 2 -56.83 28.37 33.95
C ARG A 2 -56.42 27.07 33.20
N LEU A 3 -57.39 26.34 32.65
CA LEU A 3 -57.14 25.13 31.85
C LEU A 3 -56.33 25.40 30.56
N PHE A 4 -56.62 26.51 29.88
CA PHE A 4 -55.93 26.88 28.64
C PHE A 4 -54.43 27.19 28.87
N ARG A 5 -54.09 27.82 30.02
CA ARG A 5 -52.70 28.10 30.40
C ARG A 5 -51.92 26.83 30.77
N VAL A 6 -52.58 25.84 31.39
CA VAL A 6 -51.96 24.55 31.74
C VAL A 6 -51.71 23.71 30.48
N SER A 7 -52.67 23.65 29.55
CA SER A 7 -52.48 22.96 28.27
C SER A 7 -51.35 23.59 27.44
N LEU A 8 -51.25 24.92 27.42
CA LEU A 8 -50.18 25.62 26.70
C LEU A 8 -48.80 25.31 27.29
N LEU A 9 -48.68 25.27 28.63
CA LEU A 9 -47.42 24.91 29.32
C LEU A 9 -47.00 23.46 29.08
N VAL A 10 -47.95 22.53 29.03
CA VAL A 10 -47.68 21.11 28.73
C VAL A 10 -47.22 20.92 27.29
N VAL A 11 -47.85 21.63 26.33
CA VAL A 11 -47.43 21.61 24.92
C VAL A 11 -46.04 22.24 24.75
N LEU A 12 -45.75 23.35 25.44
CA LEU A 12 -44.43 23.99 25.40
C LEU A 12 -43.34 23.08 26.00
N ALA A 13 -43.63 22.41 27.12
CA ALA A 13 -42.72 21.46 27.77
C ALA A 13 -42.46 20.21 26.89
N LEU A 14 -43.50 19.69 26.22
CA LEU A 14 -43.36 18.59 25.25
C LEU A 14 -42.49 19.01 24.06
N LEU A 15 -42.72 20.20 23.49
CA LEU A 15 -41.91 20.71 22.37
C LEU A 15 -40.44 20.94 22.75
N LEU A 16 -40.18 21.44 23.97
CA LEU A 16 -38.81 21.61 24.48
C LEU A 16 -38.09 20.27 24.69
N SER A 17 -38.81 19.22 25.11
CA SER A 17 -38.22 17.90 25.31
C SER A 17 -37.82 17.19 24.01
N VAL A 18 -38.54 17.42 22.90
CA VAL A 18 -38.20 16.84 21.58
C VAL A 18 -36.87 17.40 21.04
N SER A 19 -36.57 18.68 21.30
CA SER A 19 -35.32 19.31 20.88
C SER A 19 -34.09 18.86 21.69
N VAL A 20 -34.28 18.45 22.95
CA VAL A 20 -33.20 17.98 23.83
C VAL A 20 -32.84 16.51 23.57
N LEU A 21 -33.77 15.74 22.99
CA LEU A 21 -33.55 14.34 22.57
C LEU A 21 -33.07 14.17 21.13
N ALA A 22 -32.87 15.26 20.38
CA ALA A 22 -32.23 15.18 19.07
C ALA A 22 -30.76 14.79 19.25
N GLU A 23 -30.42 13.55 18.93
CA GLU A 23 -29.02 13.13 18.82
C GLU A 23 -28.29 14.10 17.89
N LYS A 24 -27.21 14.71 18.40
CA LYS A 24 -26.38 15.59 17.59
C LYS A 24 -25.83 14.76 16.43
N GLY A 25 -26.33 15.03 15.23
CA GLY A 25 -25.85 14.42 13.99
C GLY A 25 -24.38 14.77 13.71
N PRO A 26 -23.81 14.22 12.63
CA PRO A 26 -22.47 14.60 12.19
C PRO A 26 -22.40 16.13 11.92
N TYR A 27 -21.21 16.71 12.02
CA TYR A 27 -21.01 18.16 11.86
C TYR A 27 -21.62 18.75 10.57
N PRO A 28 -21.50 18.14 9.38
CA PRO A 28 -22.11 18.66 8.16
C PRO A 28 -23.58 18.24 7.99
N ASP A 29 -24.41 19.18 7.54
CA ASP A 29 -25.81 18.91 7.16
C ASP A 29 -25.92 18.15 5.82
N LYS A 30 -24.98 18.38 4.90
CA LYS A 30 -24.92 17.76 3.56
C LYS A 30 -23.47 17.54 3.13
N VAL A 31 -23.26 16.46 2.37
CA VAL A 31 -21.97 16.15 1.72
C VAL A 31 -22.22 16.00 0.23
N TYR A 32 -21.49 16.75 -0.59
CA TYR A 32 -21.52 16.63 -2.05
C TYR A 32 -20.31 15.82 -2.51
N TYR A 33 -20.55 14.84 -3.38
CA TYR A 33 -19.48 14.04 -3.99
C TYR A 33 -19.31 14.45 -5.45
N ASN A 34 -18.12 14.92 -5.80
CA ASN A 34 -17.69 15.16 -7.17
C ASN A 34 -16.56 14.20 -7.55
N VAL A 35 -16.50 13.83 -8.83
CA VAL A 35 -15.45 12.97 -9.37
C VAL A 35 -14.58 13.79 -10.33
N ARG A 36 -13.28 13.59 -10.22
CA ARG A 36 -12.28 14.06 -11.19
C ARG A 36 -11.48 12.86 -11.67
N MET A 37 -11.20 12.83 -12.96
CA MET A 37 -10.41 11.74 -13.57
C MET A 37 -8.90 12.01 -13.52
N GLN A 38 -8.50 13.22 -13.13
CA GLN A 38 -7.10 13.65 -13.01
C GLN A 38 -6.90 14.23 -11.61
N LYS A 39 -5.85 13.78 -10.91
CA LYS A 39 -5.56 14.18 -9.53
C LYS A 39 -5.20 15.66 -9.45
N GLU A 40 -4.48 16.16 -10.43
CA GLU A 40 -4.06 17.56 -10.56
C GLU A 40 -5.28 18.50 -10.55
N ILE A 41 -6.36 18.13 -11.24
CA ILE A 41 -7.61 18.90 -11.23
C ILE A 41 -8.29 18.82 -9.87
N GLY A 42 -8.28 17.65 -9.23
CA GLY A 42 -8.84 17.46 -7.89
C GLY A 42 -8.14 18.34 -6.84
N ILE A 43 -6.81 18.36 -6.83
CA ILE A 43 -6.02 19.21 -5.92
C ILE A 43 -6.25 20.68 -6.22
N LYS A 44 -6.28 21.07 -7.50
CA LYS A 44 -6.59 22.44 -7.90
C LYS A 44 -7.97 22.89 -7.43
N ASP A 45 -8.98 22.03 -7.49
CA ASP A 45 -10.30 22.33 -6.95
C ASP A 45 -10.28 22.57 -5.43
N VAL A 46 -9.38 21.92 -4.67
CA VAL A 46 -9.17 22.22 -3.24
C VAL A 46 -8.49 23.57 -3.06
N ILE A 47 -7.40 23.83 -3.80
CA ILE A 47 -6.65 25.10 -3.78
C ILE A 47 -7.58 26.30 -4.10
N GLU A 48 -8.54 26.12 -5.01
CA GLU A 48 -9.50 27.13 -5.42
C GLU A 48 -10.75 27.20 -4.53
N GLY A 49 -10.86 26.36 -3.49
CA GLY A 49 -12.01 26.33 -2.57
C GLY A 49 -13.30 25.78 -3.19
N LYS A 50 -13.22 25.04 -4.29
CA LYS A 50 -14.35 24.36 -4.95
C LYS A 50 -14.65 23.01 -4.33
N THR A 51 -13.69 22.41 -3.62
CA THR A 51 -13.82 21.12 -2.92
C THR A 51 -13.12 21.25 -1.58
N ASP A 52 -13.81 20.95 -0.48
CA ASP A 52 -13.23 21.08 0.86
C ASP A 52 -12.24 19.95 1.19
N LEU A 53 -12.42 18.77 0.59
CA LEU A 53 -11.62 17.58 0.88
C LEU A 53 -11.39 16.76 -0.39
N PHE A 54 -10.13 16.55 -0.74
CA PHE A 54 -9.72 15.54 -1.72
C PHE A 54 -9.35 14.24 -1.00
N LEU A 55 -10.19 13.20 -1.16
CA LEU A 55 -10.10 11.95 -0.41
C LEU A 55 -9.44 10.82 -1.23
N GLU A 56 -8.25 11.06 -1.76
CA GLU A 56 -7.43 10.05 -2.47
C GLU A 56 -5.93 10.32 -2.25
N GLY A 57 -5.10 9.30 -2.42
CA GLY A 57 -3.64 9.40 -2.20
C GLY A 57 -2.93 10.20 -3.29
N VAL A 58 -2.35 11.34 -2.92
CA VAL A 58 -1.54 12.16 -3.81
C VAL A 58 -0.08 11.73 -3.76
N GLU A 59 0.54 11.53 -4.93
CA GLU A 59 1.95 11.19 -5.04
C GLU A 59 2.85 12.40 -4.70
N THR A 60 3.96 12.15 -3.99
CA THR A 60 4.91 13.20 -3.60
C THR A 60 5.44 14.05 -4.75
N PRO A 61 5.75 13.51 -5.96
CA PRO A 61 6.14 14.35 -7.09
C PRO A 61 5.10 15.43 -7.45
N LEU A 62 3.80 15.12 -7.32
CA LEU A 62 2.74 16.10 -7.58
C LEU A 62 2.70 17.16 -6.48
N ILE A 63 2.83 16.78 -5.21
CA ILE A 63 2.91 17.74 -4.10
C ILE A 63 4.14 18.66 -4.25
N ASN A 64 5.30 18.08 -4.59
CA ASN A 64 6.55 18.82 -4.77
C ASN A 64 6.52 19.75 -5.99
N SER A 65 5.60 19.54 -6.93
CA SER A 65 5.41 20.42 -8.09
C SER A 65 4.59 21.67 -7.80
N LEU A 66 3.90 21.74 -6.66
CA LEU A 66 3.06 22.88 -6.28
C LEU A 66 3.90 24.08 -5.83
N SER A 67 3.40 25.28 -6.08
CA SER A 67 4.03 26.51 -5.59
C SER A 67 3.88 26.66 -4.07
N PRO A 68 4.74 27.45 -3.40
CA PRO A 68 4.58 27.77 -1.98
C PRO A 68 3.19 28.37 -1.64
N GLU A 69 2.64 29.20 -2.53
CA GLU A 69 1.31 29.81 -2.37
C GLU A 69 0.16 28.82 -2.54
N GLU A 70 0.37 27.75 -3.32
CA GLU A 70 -0.59 26.65 -3.45
C GLU A 70 -0.56 25.75 -2.21
N LEU A 71 0.64 25.44 -1.71
CA LEU A 71 0.81 24.63 -0.50
C LEU A 71 0.23 25.30 0.76
N ASP A 72 0.32 26.63 0.88
CA ASP A 72 -0.26 27.38 2.01
C ASP A 72 -1.79 27.24 2.12
N LYS A 73 -2.46 26.87 1.03
CA LYS A 73 -3.91 26.65 0.98
C LYS A 73 -4.31 25.21 1.29
N LEU A 74 -3.35 24.31 1.49
CA LEU A 74 -3.60 22.89 1.66
C LEU A 74 -3.18 22.43 3.06
N GLU A 75 -4.06 21.68 3.71
CA GLU A 75 -3.69 20.86 4.86
C GLU A 75 -3.46 19.42 4.39
N ILE A 76 -2.19 19.00 4.36
CA ILE A 76 -1.78 17.71 3.81
C ILE A 76 -1.58 16.72 4.95
N TYR A 77 -2.26 15.58 4.87
CA TYR A 77 -2.14 14.49 5.84
C TYR A 77 -1.34 13.33 5.26
N SER A 78 -0.21 12.99 5.88
CA SER A 78 0.56 11.82 5.51
C SER A 78 -0.10 10.55 6.06
N VAL A 79 -0.48 9.64 5.16
CA VAL A 79 -1.08 8.35 5.51
C VAL A 79 -0.45 7.23 4.67
N PRO A 80 -0.33 5.99 5.20
CA PRO A 80 0.02 4.83 4.39
C PRO A 80 -1.11 4.53 3.38
N ALA A 81 -1.07 5.16 2.21
CA ALA A 81 -2.15 5.07 1.21
C ALA A 81 -2.02 3.85 0.29
N LEU A 82 -0.79 3.42 0.00
CA LEU A 82 -0.50 2.38 -0.98
C LEU A 82 0.69 1.51 -0.54
N SER A 83 0.70 0.26 -0.96
CA SER A 83 1.83 -0.66 -0.80
C SER A 83 2.16 -1.28 -2.14
N PHE A 84 3.44 -1.23 -2.51
CA PHE A 84 3.93 -1.87 -3.73
C PHE A 84 4.39 -3.29 -3.42
N SER A 85 3.96 -4.25 -4.24
CA SER A 85 4.40 -5.64 -4.11
C SER A 85 4.64 -6.25 -5.48
N ILE A 86 5.64 -7.13 -5.57
CA ILE A 86 5.94 -7.90 -6.77
C ILE A 86 5.58 -9.37 -6.48
N PRO A 87 4.40 -9.84 -6.94
CA PRO A 87 4.03 -11.23 -6.78
C PRO A 87 4.78 -12.11 -7.79
N PHE A 88 5.50 -13.11 -7.30
CA PHE A 88 6.17 -14.10 -8.14
C PHE A 88 5.32 -15.37 -8.21
N ASN A 89 5.04 -15.85 -9.43
CA ASN A 89 4.28 -17.08 -9.63
C ASN A 89 5.03 -18.29 -9.04
N PRO A 90 4.51 -18.93 -7.98
CA PRO A 90 5.20 -20.03 -7.34
C PRO A 90 4.95 -21.36 -8.06
N TYR A 91 4.03 -21.46 -9.02
CA TYR A 91 3.69 -22.74 -9.66
C TYR A 91 4.88 -23.33 -10.44
N PRO A 92 5.20 -24.63 -10.33
CA PRO A 92 4.46 -25.68 -9.60
C PRO A 92 4.84 -25.83 -8.11
N ASN A 93 5.76 -25.01 -7.60
CA ASN A 93 6.28 -24.99 -6.22
C ASN A 93 6.80 -26.35 -5.73
N LYS A 94 7.26 -27.20 -6.66
CA LYS A 94 7.79 -28.53 -6.42
C LYS A 94 8.87 -28.84 -7.45
N ALA A 95 9.89 -29.62 -7.05
CA ALA A 95 10.86 -30.16 -7.98
C ALA A 95 10.16 -31.04 -9.05
N PRO A 96 10.65 -31.08 -10.30
CA PRO A 96 11.86 -30.43 -10.79
C PRO A 96 11.68 -28.96 -11.22
N TYR A 97 10.61 -28.31 -10.75
CA TYR A 97 10.26 -26.90 -11.01
C TYR A 97 9.85 -26.63 -12.46
N THR A 98 9.44 -27.69 -13.17
CA THR A 98 8.92 -27.60 -14.53
C THR A 98 7.40 -27.77 -14.57
N LEU A 99 6.78 -27.16 -15.57
CA LEU A 99 5.38 -27.37 -15.91
C LEU A 99 5.24 -27.66 -17.41
N GLU A 100 4.23 -28.47 -17.75
CA GLU A 100 3.81 -28.69 -19.12
C GLU A 100 2.72 -27.67 -19.47
N LYS A 101 2.87 -27.02 -20.63
CA LYS A 101 1.85 -26.13 -21.19
C LYS A 101 1.93 -26.20 -22.71
N ASP A 102 0.80 -26.44 -23.36
CA ASP A 102 0.68 -26.48 -24.83
C ASP A 102 1.65 -27.46 -25.51
N GLY A 103 2.00 -28.56 -24.82
CA GLY A 103 2.95 -29.57 -25.31
C GLY A 103 4.42 -29.23 -25.07
N GLU A 104 4.73 -28.11 -24.41
CA GLU A 104 6.08 -27.68 -24.08
C GLU A 104 6.34 -27.72 -22.57
N THR A 105 7.56 -28.13 -22.20
CA THR A 105 8.05 -28.10 -20.82
C THR A 105 8.73 -26.77 -20.50
N PHE A 106 8.19 -26.02 -19.54
CA PHE A 106 8.78 -24.78 -19.04
C PHE A 106 9.40 -24.97 -17.67
N PHE A 107 10.63 -24.49 -17.47
CA PHE A 107 11.21 -24.34 -16.13
C PHE A 107 10.84 -22.99 -15.53
N ASN A 108 10.29 -22.97 -14.32
CA ASN A 108 10.00 -21.74 -13.60
C ASN A 108 10.97 -21.54 -12.42
N PRO A 109 11.95 -20.62 -12.50
CA PRO A 109 12.86 -20.35 -11.38
C PRO A 109 12.11 -19.82 -10.15
N PHE A 110 11.02 -19.07 -10.35
CA PHE A 110 10.20 -18.58 -9.26
C PHE A 110 9.37 -19.67 -8.58
N ALA A 111 9.33 -20.90 -9.10
CA ALA A 111 8.80 -22.03 -8.34
C ALA A 111 9.70 -22.40 -7.16
N ILE A 112 10.97 -22.01 -7.18
CA ILE A 112 11.91 -22.24 -6.09
C ILE A 112 11.73 -21.18 -5.01
N LYS A 113 11.28 -21.60 -3.82
CA LYS A 113 11.04 -20.69 -2.67
C LYS A 113 12.27 -19.86 -2.31
N LYS A 114 13.47 -20.42 -2.40
CA LYS A 114 14.72 -19.72 -2.09
C LYS A 114 14.99 -18.54 -3.04
N ILE A 115 14.68 -18.69 -4.33
CA ILE A 115 14.78 -17.61 -5.33
C ILE A 115 13.78 -16.52 -4.99
N ARG A 116 12.49 -16.85 -4.75
CA ARG A 116 11.49 -15.85 -4.34
C ARG A 116 11.89 -15.11 -3.06
N PHE A 117 12.49 -15.80 -2.10
CA PHE A 117 12.95 -15.18 -0.86
C PHE A 117 14.17 -14.26 -1.10
N ALA A 118 15.10 -14.66 -1.96
CA ALA A 118 16.28 -13.88 -2.35
C ALA A 118 15.91 -12.52 -2.97
N MET A 119 14.78 -12.42 -3.66
CA MET A 119 14.28 -11.15 -4.21
C MET A 119 14.11 -10.06 -3.15
N ASN A 120 13.86 -10.41 -1.88
CA ASN A 120 13.78 -9.41 -0.81
C ASN A 120 15.11 -8.72 -0.53
N PHE A 121 16.23 -9.40 -0.76
CA PHE A 121 17.56 -8.82 -0.69
C PHE A 121 17.95 -8.14 -2.01
N LEU A 122 17.48 -8.64 -3.16
CA LEU A 122 17.85 -8.05 -4.45
C LEU A 122 17.29 -6.63 -4.66
N ILE A 123 16.08 -6.37 -4.18
CA ILE A 123 15.38 -5.11 -4.45
C ILE A 123 15.88 -4.02 -3.50
N ASN A 124 16.52 -3.00 -4.08
CA ASN A 124 16.83 -1.74 -3.40
C ASN A 124 15.57 -0.87 -3.30
N ARG A 125 14.92 -0.90 -2.14
CA ARG A 125 13.70 -0.12 -1.85
C ARG A 125 14.01 1.34 -1.62
N GLN A 126 15.18 1.65 -1.06
CA GLN A 126 15.61 3.02 -0.82
C GLN A 126 15.73 3.79 -2.15
N TYR A 127 16.35 3.18 -3.16
CA TYR A 127 16.41 3.72 -4.51
C TYR A 127 15.02 4.01 -5.11
N ILE A 128 14.06 3.09 -4.93
CA ILE A 128 12.68 3.31 -5.41
C ILE A 128 12.07 4.52 -4.71
N ILE A 129 12.25 4.65 -3.40
CA ILE A 129 11.71 5.77 -2.63
C ILE A 129 12.34 7.08 -3.09
N ASP A 130 13.66 7.14 -3.19
CA ASP A 130 14.38 8.37 -3.46
C ASP A 130 14.23 8.81 -4.92
N GLU A 131 14.41 7.91 -5.87
CA GLU A 131 14.52 8.26 -7.30
C GLU A 131 13.20 8.15 -8.06
N ILE A 132 12.27 7.29 -7.62
CA ILE A 132 10.99 7.06 -8.32
C ILE A 132 9.84 7.76 -7.60
N LEU A 133 9.82 7.69 -6.27
CA LEU A 133 8.76 8.31 -5.46
C LEU A 133 9.13 9.70 -4.93
N ASP A 134 10.31 10.23 -5.28
CA ASP A 134 10.80 11.55 -4.87
C ASP A 134 10.79 11.75 -3.33
N GLY A 135 11.26 10.72 -2.60
CA GLY A 135 11.22 10.64 -1.14
C GLY A 135 9.84 10.29 -0.57
N GLY A 136 8.84 10.11 -1.42
CA GLY A 136 7.44 9.82 -1.08
C GLY A 136 7.16 8.39 -0.65
N GLY A 137 7.74 7.94 0.45
CA GLY A 137 7.46 6.61 0.98
C GLY A 137 8.37 6.16 2.11
N ALA A 138 8.19 4.90 2.50
CA ALA A 138 9.03 4.24 3.49
C ALA A 138 9.28 2.79 3.08
N PRO A 139 10.45 2.21 3.41
CA PRO A 139 10.76 0.84 3.06
C PRO A 139 9.82 -0.12 3.78
N MET A 140 9.24 -1.06 3.03
CA MET A 140 8.31 -2.07 3.54
C MET A 140 8.85 -3.47 3.26
N PHE A 141 8.91 -4.28 4.31
CA PHE A 141 9.55 -5.61 4.27
C PHE A 141 8.57 -6.77 4.47
N ASP A 142 7.36 -6.47 4.90
CA ASP A 142 6.29 -7.43 5.11
C ASP A 142 4.96 -6.87 4.63
N MET A 143 3.90 -7.69 4.75
CA MET A 143 2.57 -7.36 4.24
C MET A 143 1.76 -6.45 5.15
N ALA A 144 2.27 -6.12 6.35
CA ALA A 144 1.48 -5.47 7.36
C ALA A 144 1.62 -3.95 7.27
N THR A 145 0.50 -3.24 7.17
CA THR A 145 0.52 -1.78 7.10
C THR A 145 1.10 -1.20 8.41
N PRO A 146 2.09 -0.30 8.33
CA PRO A 146 2.62 0.38 9.50
C PRO A 146 1.51 1.11 10.28
N GLY A 147 1.58 1.08 11.61
CA GLY A 147 0.62 1.77 12.49
C GLY A 147 -0.67 1.01 12.79
N GLN A 148 -0.96 -0.10 12.08
CA GLN A 148 -2.11 -0.94 12.43
C GLN A 148 -1.86 -1.74 13.74
N PRO A 149 -2.89 -1.96 14.58
CA PRO A 149 -2.74 -2.73 15.81
C PRO A 149 -2.17 -4.14 15.56
N GLY A 150 -1.10 -4.48 16.28
CA GLY A 150 -0.50 -5.82 16.26
C GLY A 150 0.42 -6.13 15.07
N THR A 151 0.73 -5.15 14.20
CA THR A 151 1.61 -5.36 13.05
C THR A 151 3.10 -5.31 13.38
N TYR A 152 3.50 -4.68 14.49
CA TYR A 152 4.91 -4.52 14.89
C TYR A 152 5.71 -5.84 14.94
N LYS A 153 5.04 -6.97 15.22
CA LYS A 153 5.66 -8.30 15.27
C LYS A 153 6.22 -8.76 13.92
N TYR A 154 5.65 -8.30 12.81
CA TYR A 154 6.12 -8.65 11.46
C TYR A 154 7.43 -7.90 11.14
N ASN A 155 7.54 -6.63 11.54
CA ASN A 155 8.77 -5.85 11.44
C ASN A 155 9.95 -6.55 12.14
N LEU A 156 9.71 -7.17 13.30
CA LEU A 156 10.73 -7.93 14.04
C LEU A 156 11.23 -9.14 13.24
N VAL A 157 10.37 -9.79 12.46
CA VAL A 157 10.76 -10.91 11.58
C VAL A 157 11.69 -10.40 10.48
N SER A 158 11.33 -9.28 9.84
CA SER A 158 12.12 -8.65 8.78
C SER A 158 13.52 -8.25 9.27
N ILE A 159 13.60 -7.63 10.45
CA ILE A 159 14.88 -7.31 11.13
C ILE A 159 15.69 -8.58 11.40
N LYS A 160 15.06 -9.63 11.96
CA LYS A 160 15.74 -10.90 12.25
C LYS A 160 16.25 -11.61 10.98
N LYS A 161 15.63 -11.37 9.83
CA LYS A 161 16.09 -11.88 8.53
C LYS A 161 17.20 -11.03 7.90
N GLY A 162 17.50 -9.87 8.49
CA GLY A 162 18.55 -8.96 8.04
C GLY A 162 18.16 -8.21 6.77
N PHE A 163 16.88 -7.88 6.59
CA PHE A 163 16.46 -7.01 5.50
C PHE A 163 16.86 -5.55 5.79
N THR A 164 17.33 -4.87 4.76
CA THR A 164 17.74 -3.46 4.77
C THR A 164 17.00 -2.71 3.65
N PRO A 165 16.80 -1.39 3.76
CA PRO A 165 16.19 -0.59 2.69
C PRO A 165 16.93 -0.71 1.36
N GLU A 166 18.25 -0.77 1.38
CA GLU A 166 19.11 -0.81 0.19
C GLU A 166 19.18 -2.21 -0.45
N GLY A 167 18.73 -3.24 0.28
CA GLY A 167 18.96 -4.62 -0.09
C GLY A 167 20.39 -5.10 0.16
N ASP A 168 20.69 -6.29 -0.36
CA ASP A 168 21.98 -6.98 -0.34
C ASP A 168 22.07 -7.83 -1.61
N GLU A 169 22.49 -7.21 -2.71
CA GLU A 169 22.55 -7.82 -4.03
C GLU A 169 23.47 -9.05 -4.04
N ALA A 170 24.64 -8.95 -3.41
CA ALA A 170 25.61 -10.06 -3.36
C ALA A 170 24.99 -11.30 -2.71
N LYS A 171 24.35 -11.14 -1.55
CA LYS A 171 23.64 -12.22 -0.88
C LYS A 171 22.48 -12.76 -1.71
N ALA A 172 21.73 -11.90 -2.38
CA ALA A 172 20.64 -12.32 -3.24
C ALA A 172 21.14 -13.22 -4.38
N LEU A 173 22.20 -12.78 -5.08
CA LEU A 173 22.82 -13.53 -6.18
C LEU A 173 23.40 -14.85 -5.69
N ASP A 174 24.05 -14.89 -4.53
CA ASP A 174 24.55 -16.13 -3.92
C ASP A 174 23.41 -17.11 -3.64
N MET A 175 22.30 -16.63 -3.06
CA MET A 175 21.13 -17.45 -2.79
C MET A 175 20.47 -17.99 -4.07
N ILE A 176 20.42 -17.18 -5.13
CA ILE A 176 19.88 -17.57 -6.44
C ILE A 176 20.79 -18.60 -7.11
N ASN A 177 22.11 -18.35 -7.14
CA ASN A 177 23.09 -19.26 -7.72
C ASN A 177 23.06 -20.63 -7.03
N GLU A 178 23.03 -20.66 -5.69
CA GLU A 178 22.93 -21.91 -4.94
C GLU A 178 21.63 -22.66 -5.28
N ALA A 179 20.50 -21.95 -5.35
CA ALA A 179 19.20 -22.53 -5.67
C ALA A 179 19.15 -23.08 -7.10
N MET A 180 19.71 -22.35 -8.07
CA MET A 180 19.78 -22.77 -9.47
C MET A 180 20.73 -23.95 -9.67
N ASN A 181 21.90 -23.95 -9.04
CA ASN A 181 22.83 -25.08 -9.10
C ASN A 181 22.19 -26.35 -8.52
N LYS A 182 21.46 -26.24 -7.40
CA LYS A 182 20.71 -27.36 -6.83
C LYS A 182 19.58 -27.85 -7.74
N ALA A 183 18.90 -26.95 -8.44
CA ALA A 183 17.87 -27.33 -9.40
C ALA A 183 18.48 -28.02 -10.64
N ALA A 184 19.64 -27.55 -11.10
CA ALA A 184 20.38 -28.13 -12.23
C ALA A 184 20.96 -29.51 -11.93
N SER A 185 21.29 -29.81 -10.66
CA SER A 185 21.78 -31.14 -10.25
C SER A 185 20.68 -32.19 -10.09
N LEU A 186 19.41 -31.86 -10.33
CA LEU A 186 18.32 -32.84 -10.29
C LEU A 186 18.39 -33.73 -11.55
N PRO A 187 18.18 -35.05 -11.43
CA PRO A 187 18.19 -35.95 -12.59
C PRO A 187 17.24 -35.51 -13.70
N GLU A 188 16.06 -35.00 -13.37
CA GLU A 188 15.05 -34.53 -14.33
C GLU A 188 15.46 -33.25 -15.09
N ASN A 189 16.47 -32.55 -14.57
CA ASN A 189 17.03 -31.31 -15.13
C ASN A 189 18.45 -31.49 -15.70
N GLU A 190 18.98 -32.71 -15.71
CA GLU A 190 20.34 -32.99 -16.14
C GLU A 190 20.57 -32.48 -17.58
N GLY A 191 21.61 -31.66 -17.75
CA GLY A 191 21.96 -31.07 -19.04
C GLY A 191 21.00 -29.99 -19.57
N ARG A 192 19.88 -29.71 -18.88
CA ARG A 192 18.86 -28.72 -19.30
C ARG A 192 19.12 -27.32 -18.75
N LEU A 193 19.69 -27.22 -17.55
CA LEU A 193 20.00 -25.96 -16.89
C LEU A 193 21.52 -25.77 -16.87
N LYS A 194 22.04 -24.98 -17.80
CA LYS A 194 23.48 -24.66 -17.89
C LYS A 194 23.67 -23.18 -17.64
N LYS A 195 24.62 -22.82 -16.76
CA LYS A 195 25.04 -21.43 -16.62
C LYS A 195 25.92 -21.08 -17.82
N GLU A 196 25.47 -20.16 -18.65
CA GLU A 196 26.25 -19.57 -19.74
C GLU A 196 26.64 -18.14 -19.36
N GLY A 197 27.92 -17.79 -19.50
CA GLY A 197 28.45 -16.47 -19.12
C GLY A 197 28.94 -16.36 -17.67
N LYS A 198 29.50 -15.19 -17.32
CA LYS A 198 29.92 -14.84 -15.95
C LYS A 198 28.73 -14.36 -15.14
#